data_AF-A0A356KMH8-F1
#
_entry.id   AF-A0A356KMH8-F1
#
_cell.length_a   1.000
_cell.length_b   1.000
_cell.length_c   1.000
_cell.angle_alpha   90.00
_cell.angle_beta   90.00
_cell.angle_gamma   90.00
#
_symmetry.space_group_name_H-M   'P 1'
#
loop_
_entity.id
_entity.type
_entity.pdbx_description
1 polymer ?
#
loop_
_entity_poly.entity_id
_entity_poly.type
_entity_poly.pdbx_seq_one_letter_code
_entity_poly.pdbx_strand_id
1 'polypeptide(L)'
;WGWDPKENGALMIVLWELAIVHARLGGYIRDLGLAISAVLGGMVVAFSWWGVNLLGTGLHSYGFTDGVATALNLFYYAEAALALIAGLAIWARMSGAKGATA
;
A
#
# COMPACT_ATOMS: atom_id res chain seq x y z
N TRP A 1 5.34 22.30 -17.87
CA TRP A 1 5.33 20.82 -17.79
C TRP A 1 4.85 20.47 -16.40
N GLY A 2 3.54 20.30 -16.24
CA GLY A 2 2.96 19.85 -14.98
C GLY A 2 2.47 18.43 -15.19
N TRP A 3 2.94 17.50 -14.36
CA TRP A 3 2.40 16.14 -14.34
C TRP A 3 1.04 16.16 -13.66
N ASP A 4 0.06 15.50 -14.26
CA ASP A 4 -1.28 15.37 -13.67
C ASP A 4 -1.23 14.49 -12.41
N PRO A 5 -2.02 14.76 -11.36
CA PRO A 5 -2.05 13.91 -10.16
C PRO A 5 -2.29 12.42 -10.45
N LYS A 6 -3.04 12.07 -11.51
CA LYS A 6 -3.23 10.66 -11.90
C LYS A 6 -1.99 10.05 -12.53
N GLU A 7 -1.22 10.81 -13.29
CA GLU A 7 0.07 10.36 -13.85
C GLU A 7 1.08 10.10 -12.73
N ASN A 8 1.11 10.96 -11.71
CA ASN A 8 1.93 10.75 -10.52
C ASN A 8 1.47 9.49 -9.75
N GLY A 9 0.16 9.27 -9.61
CA GLY A 9 -0.40 8.07 -9.00
C GLY A 9 -0.01 6.79 -9.76
N ALA A 10 -0.09 6.81 -11.09
CA ALA A 10 0.34 5.70 -11.93
C ALA A 10 1.84 5.41 -11.78
N LEU A 11 2.67 6.46 -11.72
CA LEU A 11 4.10 6.31 -11.45
C LEU A 11 4.37 5.71 -10.07
N MET A 12 3.64 6.11 -9.03
CA MET A 12 3.76 5.54 -7.68
C MET A 12 3.48 4.04 -7.68
N ILE A 13 2.46 3.57 -8.41
CA ILE A 13 2.14 2.14 -8.54
C ILE A 13 3.33 1.41 -9.18
N VAL A 14 3.86 1.92 -10.30
CA VAL A 14 5.00 1.30 -10.98
C VAL A 14 6.23 1.23 -10.08
N LEU A 15 6.54 2.31 -9.35
CA LEU A 15 7.66 2.35 -8.42
C LEU A 15 7.46 1.39 -7.24
N TRP A 16 6.24 1.23 -6.75
CA TRP A 16 5.93 0.29 -5.68
C TRP A 16 6.12 -1.16 -6.14
N GLU A 17 5.58 -1.54 -7.29
CA GLU A 17 5.77 -2.87 -7.87
C GLU A 17 7.26 -3.15 -8.16
N LEU A 18 7.99 -2.17 -8.69
CA LEU A 18 9.42 -2.26 -8.92
C LEU A 18 10.16 -2.54 -7.59
N ALA A 19 9.81 -1.82 -6.52
CA ALA A 19 10.40 -2.01 -5.20
C ALA A 19 10.10 -3.40 -4.62
N ILE A 20 8.87 -3.91 -4.77
CA ILE A 20 8.49 -5.26 -4.34
C ILE A 20 9.33 -6.32 -5.05
N VAL A 21 9.42 -6.22 -6.39
CA VAL A 21 10.19 -7.17 -7.20
C VAL A 21 11.66 -7.14 -6.80
N HIS A 22 12.25 -5.95 -6.63
CA HIS A 22 13.63 -5.83 -6.17
C HIS A 22 13.84 -6.42 -4.77
N ALA A 23 12.93 -6.15 -3.84
CA ALA A 23 13.02 -6.68 -2.48
C ALA A 23 12.90 -8.21 -2.45
N ARG A 24 12.03 -8.78 -3.30
CA ARG A 24 11.83 -10.23 -3.40
C ARG A 24 13.02 -10.92 -4.06
N LEU A 25 13.52 -10.40 -5.17
CA LEU A 25 14.67 -10.95 -5.89
C LEU A 25 15.97 -10.77 -5.10
N GLY A 26 16.10 -9.68 -4.34
CA GLY A 26 17.23 -9.44 -3.44
C GLY A 26 17.17 -10.25 -2.14
N GLY A 27 16.13 -11.06 -1.92
CA GLY A 27 15.99 -11.90 -0.73
C GLY A 27 15.65 -11.15 0.56
N TYR A 28 15.29 -9.86 0.48
CA TYR A 28 14.93 -9.03 1.63
C TYR A 28 13.55 -9.39 2.19
N ILE A 29 12.62 -9.81 1.33
CA ILE A 29 11.27 -10.23 1.72
C ILE A 29 10.97 -11.65 1.25
N ARG A 30 10.27 -12.41 2.11
CA ARG A 30 9.79 -13.78 1.83
C ARG A 30 8.27 -13.75 1.61
N ASP A 31 7.57 -14.87 1.75
CA ASP A 31 6.16 -14.99 1.35
C ASP A 31 5.21 -14.06 2.10
N LEU A 32 5.32 -14.00 3.43
CA LEU A 32 4.47 -13.12 4.23
C LEU A 32 4.84 -11.63 4.05
N GLY A 33 6.13 -11.32 3.86
CA GLY A 33 6.57 -9.96 3.54
C GLY A 33 6.03 -9.49 2.19
N LEU A 34 6.06 -10.36 1.18
CA LEU A 34 5.47 -10.11 -0.14
C LEU A 34 3.95 -9.86 -0.05
N ALA A 35 3.24 -10.68 0.73
CA ALA A 35 1.80 -10.49 0.94
C ALA A 35 1.48 -9.14 1.60
N ILE A 36 2.24 -8.73 2.62
CA ILE A 36 2.09 -7.41 3.26
C ILE A 36 2.40 -6.29 2.27
N SER A 37 3.45 -6.41 1.46
CA SER A 37 3.78 -5.41 0.45
C SER A 37 2.69 -5.25 -0.61
N ALA A 38 2.00 -6.34 -0.98
CA ALA A 38 0.87 -6.31 -1.91
C ALA A 38 -0.35 -5.58 -1.31
N VAL A 39 -0.67 -5.82 -0.03
CA VAL A 39 -1.71 -5.08 0.73
C VAL A 39 -1.42 -3.57 0.71
N LEU A 40 -0.18 -3.19 1.04
CA LEU A 40 0.25 -1.78 0.97
C LEU A 40 0.21 -1.23 -0.47
N GLY A 41 0.50 -2.06 -1.48
CA GLY A 41 0.36 -1.69 -2.89
C GLY A 41 -1.09 -1.39 -3.26
N GLY A 42 -2.05 -2.14 -2.71
CA GLY A 42 -3.48 -1.85 -2.82
C GLY A 42 -3.84 -0.44 -2.32
N MET A 43 -3.22 0.02 -1.24
CA MET A 43 -3.39 1.41 -0.75
C MET A 43 -2.89 2.44 -1.76
N VAL A 44 -1.75 2.19 -2.42
CA VAL A 44 -1.19 3.07 -3.46
C VAL A 44 -2.11 3.11 -4.69
N VAL A 45 -2.64 1.96 -5.11
CA VAL A 45 -3.63 1.88 -6.20
C VAL A 45 -4.89 2.67 -5.85
N ALA A 46 -5.40 2.52 -4.61
CA ALA A 46 -6.59 3.23 -4.17
C ALA A 46 -6.39 4.75 -4.14
N PHE A 47 -5.20 5.22 -3.74
CA PHE A 47 -4.83 6.62 -3.85
C PHE A 47 -4.87 7.11 -5.30
N SER A 48 -4.25 6.37 -6.23
CA SER A 48 -4.19 6.74 -7.64
C SER A 48 -5.57 6.77 -8.34
N TRP A 49 -6.53 5.97 -7.87
CA TRP A 49 -7.85 5.88 -8.49
C TRP A 49 -8.86 6.87 -7.88
N TRP A 50 -8.93 6.90 -6.54
CA TRP A 50 -9.92 7.66 -5.80
C TRP A 50 -9.31 8.86 -5.06
N GLY A 51 -8.17 8.67 -4.41
CA GLY A 51 -7.52 9.71 -3.59
C GLY A 51 -7.18 10.97 -4.38
N VAL A 52 -6.65 10.82 -5.59
CA VAL A 52 -6.34 11.95 -6.50
C VAL A 52 -7.55 12.81 -6.85
N ASN A 53 -8.77 12.23 -6.91
CA ASN A 53 -9.99 13.01 -7.20
C ASN A 53 -10.34 13.92 -5.99
N LEU A 54 -10.00 13.50 -4.77
CA LEU A 54 -10.23 14.28 -3.55
C LEU A 54 -9.28 15.49 -3.43
N LEU A 55 -8.21 15.54 -4.23
CA LEU A 55 -7.30 16.69 -4.27
C LEU A 55 -7.90 17.90 -4.98
N GLY A 56 -9.04 17.75 -5.67
CA GLY A 56 -9.73 18.84 -6.36
C GLY A 56 -8.93 19.47 -7.52
N THR A 57 -7.88 18.79 -7.98
CA THR A 57 -6.95 19.27 -9.02
C THR A 57 -6.71 18.17 -10.07
N GLY A 58 -6.28 18.56 -11.27
CA GLY A 58 -5.96 17.63 -12.36
C GLY A 58 -6.98 17.62 -13.49
N LEU A 59 -6.50 17.36 -14.70
CA LEU A 59 -7.26 17.29 -15.96
C LEU A 59 -8.27 16.13 -15.99
N HIS A 60 -8.13 15.17 -15.07
CA HIS A 60 -8.96 13.98 -14.96
C HIS A 60 -9.67 13.84 -13.61
N SER A 61 -9.88 14.93 -12.87
CA SER A 61 -10.69 14.91 -11.66
C SER A 61 -12.16 14.70 -11.99
N TYR A 62 -12.75 13.59 -11.55
CA TYR A 62 -14.17 13.31 -11.71
C TYR A 62 -14.90 13.79 -10.45
N GLY A 63 -15.88 14.70 -10.60
CA GLY A 63 -16.56 15.43 -9.51
C GLY A 63 -17.49 14.62 -8.61
N PHE A 64 -17.24 13.33 -8.40
CA PHE A 64 -18.03 12.47 -7.51
C PHE A 64 -17.23 12.21 -6.22
N THR A 65 -17.29 13.17 -5.30
CA THR A 65 -16.55 13.10 -4.02
C THR A 65 -17.42 12.65 -2.84
N ASP A 66 -18.75 12.63 -3.01
CA ASP A 66 -19.66 12.22 -1.94
C ASP A 66 -19.47 10.75 -1.58
N GLY A 67 -19.13 10.51 -0.31
CA GLY A 67 -18.89 9.17 0.25
C GLY A 67 -17.54 8.54 -0.12
N VAL A 68 -16.84 9.02 -1.16
CA VAL A 68 -15.54 8.48 -1.58
C VAL A 68 -14.48 8.65 -0.50
N ALA A 69 -14.43 9.82 0.17
CA ALA A 69 -13.49 10.05 1.27
C ALA A 69 -13.72 9.08 2.44
N THR A 70 -14.99 8.84 2.80
CA THR A 70 -15.35 7.90 3.87
C THR A 70 -14.97 6.47 3.50
N ALA A 71 -15.30 6.03 2.29
CA ALA A 71 -14.97 4.69 1.81
C ALA A 71 -13.45 4.47 1.70
N LEU A 72 -12.71 5.46 1.19
CA LEU A 72 -11.26 5.40 1.06
C LEU A 72 -10.57 5.36 2.43
N ASN A 73 -11.02 6.16 3.39
CA ASN A 73 -10.49 6.12 4.75
C ASN A 73 -10.77 4.77 5.42
N LEU A 74 -11.98 4.22 5.27
CA LEU A 74 -12.32 2.89 5.81
C LEU A 74 -11.43 1.81 5.18
N PHE A 75 -11.23 1.86 3.87
CA PHE A 75 -10.32 0.98 3.16
C PHE A 75 -8.90 1.08 3.71
N TYR A 76 -8.37 2.30 3.88
CA TYR A 76 -7.03 2.48 4.46
C TYR A 76 -6.90 1.94 5.87
N TYR A 77 -7.90 2.14 6.74
CA TYR A 77 -7.86 1.56 8.08
C TYR A 77 -7.92 0.03 8.06
N ALA A 78 -8.70 -0.56 7.15
CA ALA A 78 -8.79 -2.00 7.00
C ALA A 78 -7.46 -2.61 6.51
N GLU A 79 -6.86 -2.05 5.45
CA GLU A 79 -5.56 -2.49 4.92
C GLU A 79 -4.44 -2.30 5.95
N ALA A 80 -4.42 -1.16 6.65
CA ALA A 80 -3.44 -0.88 7.71
C ALA A 80 -3.58 -1.87 8.88
N ALA A 81 -4.81 -2.19 9.31
CA ALA A 81 -5.04 -3.18 10.35
C ALA A 81 -4.56 -4.57 9.90
N LEU A 82 -4.86 -4.97 8.65
CA LEU A 82 -4.40 -6.24 8.10
C LEU A 82 -2.87 -6.33 8.05
N ALA A 83 -2.21 -5.28 7.55
CA ALA A 83 -0.75 -5.20 7.50
C ALA A 83 -0.12 -5.24 8.91
N LEU A 84 -0.72 -4.55 9.89
CA LEU A 84 -0.28 -4.57 11.28
C LEU A 84 -0.41 -5.95 11.91
N ILE A 85 -1.56 -6.62 11.73
CA ILE A 85 -1.78 -7.98 12.26
C ILE A 85 -0.76 -8.96 11.66
N ALA A 86 -0.55 -8.90 10.34
CA ALA A 86 0.43 -9.74 9.67
C ALA A 86 1.87 -9.44 10.14
N GLY A 87 2.21 -8.16 10.33
CA GLY A 87 3.50 -7.73 10.87
C GLY A 87 3.75 -8.21 12.30
N LEU A 88 2.76 -8.09 13.18
CA LEU A 88 2.80 -8.60 14.55
C LEU A 88 2.94 -10.13 14.57
N ALA A 89 2.28 -10.84 13.65
CA ALA A 89 2.43 -12.29 13.52
C ALA A 89 3.86 -12.70 13.13
N ILE A 90 4.53 -11.94 12.26
CA ILE A 90 5.96 -12.14 11.95
C ILE A 90 6.80 -11.91 13.20
N TRP A 91 6.59 -10.78 13.89
CA TRP A 91 7.35 -10.43 15.08
C TRP A 91 7.22 -11.49 16.18
N ALA A 92 6.00 -11.96 16.47
CA ALA A 92 5.76 -13.01 17.45
C ALA A 92 6.49 -14.32 17.09
N ARG A 93 6.47 -14.72 15.81
CA ARG A 93 7.22 -15.90 15.33
C ARG A 93 8.73 -15.74 15.52
N MET A 94 9.28 -14.55 15.25
CA MET A 94 10.71 -14.28 15.45
C MET A 94 11.10 -14.25 16.93
N SER A 95 10.26 -13.70 17.80
CA SER A 95 10.49 -13.65 19.25
C SER A 95 10.46 -15.04 19.89
N GLY A 96 9.54 -15.91 19.48
CA GLY A 96 9.48 -17.30 19.94
C GLY A 96 10.69 -18.13 19.51
N ALA A 97 11.19 -17.92 18.29
CA ALA A 97 12.38 -18.61 17.80
C ALA A 97 13.65 -18.29 18.61
N LYS A 98 13.80 -17.03 19.05
CA LYS A 98 14.94 -16.61 19.90
C LYS A 98 14.91 -17.22 21.29
N GLY A 99 13.71 -17.45 21.85
CA GLY A 99 13.53 -18.05 23.17
C GLY A 99 13.76 -19.57 23.21
N ALA A 100 13.65 -20.27 22.08
CA ALA A 100 13.87 -21.71 22.00
C ALA A 100 15.36 -22.11 21.82
N THR A 101 16.24 -21.14 21.53
CA THR A 101 17.68 -21.34 21.32
C THR A 101 18.53 -20.91 22.52
N ALA A 102 17.91 -20.49 23.62
CA ALA A 102 18.55 -20.11 24.88
C ALA A 102 18.25 -21.16 25.96
#